data_AF-A0A353QZY9-F1
#
_entry.id   AF-A0A353QZY9-F1
#
_cell.length_a   1.000
_cell.length_b   1.000
_cell.length_c   1.000
_cell.angle_alpha   90.00
_cell.angle_beta   90.00
_cell.angle_gamma   90.00
#
_symmetry.space_group_name_H-M   'P 1'
#
loop_
_entity.id
_entity.type
_entity.pdbx_description
1 polymer ?
#
loop_
_entity_poly.entity_id
_entity_poly.type
_entity_poly.pdbx_seq_one_letter_code
_entity_poly.pdbx_strand_id
1 'polypeptide(L)'
;ALGHGLTVGVAQFIKGRTDTGEQAFFQNHPGVRWELLGEGFTWETRNLKRDTETARLGWAVARDMLHDPALGLVVLDELTYPIRYGWLPL
;
A
#
# COMPACT_ATOMS: atom_id res chain seq x y z
N ALA A 1 -6.46 12.55 -11.66
CA ALA A 1 -6.89 11.19 -12.06
C ALA A 1 -8.40 11.01 -11.86
N LEU A 2 -8.90 10.84 -10.63
CA LEU A 2 -10.33 10.58 -10.35
C LEU A 2 -11.29 11.60 -10.98
N GLY A 3 -11.02 12.90 -10.86
CA GLY A 3 -11.84 13.97 -11.48
C GLY A 3 -11.87 13.98 -13.01
N HIS A 4 -11.03 13.16 -13.65
CA HIS A 4 -11.00 12.96 -15.11
C HIS A 4 -11.49 11.56 -15.51
N GLY A 5 -12.16 10.83 -14.62
CA GLY A 5 -12.72 9.49 -14.89
C GLY A 5 -11.72 8.35 -14.86
N LEU A 6 -10.48 8.57 -14.39
CA LEU A 6 -9.48 7.51 -14.24
C LEU A 6 -9.63 6.81 -12.89
N THR A 7 -9.49 5.48 -12.88
CA THR A 7 -9.42 4.67 -11.66
C THR A 7 -8.05 4.86 -10.98
N VAL A 8 -8.04 4.84 -9.65
CA VAL A 8 -6.83 4.99 -8.84
C VAL A 8 -6.64 3.78 -7.94
N GLY A 9 -5.42 3.25 -7.90
CA GLY A 9 -4.99 2.25 -6.94
C GLY A 9 -4.20 2.90 -5.80
N VAL A 10 -4.47 2.53 -4.55
CA VAL A 10 -3.67 2.91 -3.39
C VAL A 10 -3.17 1.64 -2.71
N ALA A 11 -1.85 1.50 -2.61
CA ALA A 11 -1.15 0.38 -1.99
C ALA A 11 -0.41 0.91 -0.76
N GLN A 12 -0.93 0.63 0.43
CA GLN A 12 -0.45 1.23 1.69
C GLN A 12 0.37 0.24 2.50
N PHE A 13 1.69 0.44 2.58
CA PHE A 13 2.64 -0.52 3.16
C PHE A 13 2.69 -0.53 4.69
N ILE A 14 2.20 0.53 5.34
CA ILE A 14 2.18 0.64 6.80
C ILE A 14 0.78 1.05 7.23
N LYS A 15 0.22 0.35 8.23
CA LYS A 15 -0.90 0.92 8.98
C LYS A 15 -0.36 2.11 9.77
N GLY A 16 -0.46 3.30 9.19
CA GLY A 16 -0.60 4.51 9.98
C GLY A 16 -1.80 4.35 10.93
N ARG A 17 -1.95 5.26 11.90
CA ARG A 17 -3.17 5.29 12.73
C ARG A 17 -4.38 5.09 11.81
N THR A 18 -5.18 4.07 12.11
CA THR A 18 -6.27 3.49 11.30
C THR A 18 -7.40 4.44 10.89
N ASP A 19 -7.20 5.75 11.02
CA ASP A 19 -8.13 6.85 10.77
C ASP A 19 -7.46 7.98 9.96
N THR A 20 -6.71 7.66 8.89
CA THR A 20 -6.41 8.73 7.94
C THR A 20 -7.71 9.13 7.25
N GLY A 21 -8.01 10.43 7.23
CA GLY A 21 -9.26 10.93 6.66
C GLY A 21 -9.40 10.56 5.18
N GLU A 22 -8.27 10.43 4.49
CA GLU A 22 -8.17 9.97 3.11
C GLU A 22 -8.64 8.53 2.94
N GLN A 23 -8.21 7.60 3.79
CA GLN A 23 -8.68 6.22 3.73
C GLN A 23 -10.19 6.17 3.98
N ALA A 24 -10.66 6.82 5.05
CA ALA A 24 -12.08 6.82 5.41
C ALA A 24 -12.96 7.40 4.28
N PHE A 25 -12.47 8.43 3.60
CA PHE A 25 -13.18 9.10 2.51
C PHE A 25 -13.15 8.28 1.20
N PHE A 26 -12.01 7.69 0.84
CA PHE A 26 -11.81 7.07 -0.48
C PHE A 26 -12.01 5.56 -0.52
N GLN A 27 -11.97 4.84 0.61
CA GLN A 27 -12.06 3.37 0.61
C GLN A 27 -13.34 2.82 -0.05
N ASN A 28 -14.43 3.60 0.01
CA ASN A 28 -15.73 3.23 -0.58
C ASN A 28 -15.99 3.93 -1.92
N HIS A 29 -15.03 4.70 -2.44
CA HIS A 29 -15.19 5.40 -3.70
C HIS A 29 -15.05 4.40 -4.86
N PRO A 30 -16.02 4.30 -5.79
CA PRO A 30 -16.05 3.25 -6.82
C PRO A 30 -14.86 3.31 -7.80
N GLY A 31 -14.26 4.49 -7.97
CA GLY A 31 -13.04 4.68 -8.75
C GLY A 31 -11.73 4.44 -8.01
N VAL A 32 -11.78 3.97 -6.76
CA VAL A 32 -10.59 3.73 -5.92
C VAL A 32 -10.50 2.28 -5.51
N ARG A 33 -9.37 1.64 -5.82
CA ARG A 33 -8.96 0.36 -5.27
C ARG A 33 -7.97 0.62 -4.14
N TRP A 34 -8.35 0.34 -2.91
CA TRP A 34 -7.47 0.52 -1.74
C TRP A 34 -7.02 -0.83 -1.19
N GLU A 35 -5.71 -1.06 -1.15
CA GLU A 35 -5.07 -2.25 -0.62
C GLU A 35 -4.22 -1.89 0.59
N LEU A 36 -4.54 -2.49 1.74
CA LEU A 36 -3.74 -2.38 2.96
C LEU A 36 -2.69 -3.49 2.95
N LEU A 37 -1.45 -3.11 2.71
CA LEU A 37 -0.32 -3.99 2.45
C LEU A 37 0.58 -4.08 3.67
N GLY A 38 0.05 -4.65 4.75
CA GLY A 38 0.79 -4.82 5.99
C GLY A 38 -0.08 -5.30 7.14
N GLU A 39 0.47 -6.18 7.98
CA GLU A 39 -0.02 -6.29 9.34
C GLU A 39 0.47 -5.06 10.09
N GLY A 40 -0.40 -4.40 10.85
CA GLY A 40 -0.06 -3.14 11.51
C GLY A 40 1.25 -3.24 12.26
N PHE A 41 2.27 -2.54 11.76
CA PHE A 41 3.59 -2.51 12.33
C PHE A 41 3.51 -1.75 13.64
N THR A 42 3.17 -2.45 14.73
CA THR A 42 3.52 -1.95 16.04
C THR A 42 5.04 -1.96 16.07
N TRP A 43 5.64 -0.84 16.47
CA TRP A 43 7.09 -0.71 16.73
C TRP A 43 7.65 -1.78 17.70
N GLU A 44 6.76 -2.61 18.26
CA GLU A 44 7.02 -3.73 19.16
C GLU A 44 7.34 -5.06 18.45
N THR A 45 7.01 -5.21 17.16
CA THR A 45 7.18 -6.51 16.48
C THR A 45 8.65 -6.73 16.11
N ARG A 46 9.39 -7.44 16.97
CA ARG A 46 10.80 -7.79 16.81
C ARG A 46 11.09 -8.88 15.75
N ASN A 47 10.17 -9.15 14.83
CA ASN A 47 10.28 -10.27 13.89
C ASN A 47 10.55 -9.81 12.46
N LEU A 48 11.82 -9.47 12.20
CA LEU A 48 12.33 -9.07 10.89
C LEU A 48 11.94 -10.03 9.76
N LYS A 49 11.87 -11.35 10.03
CA LYS A 49 11.49 -12.35 9.02
C LYS A 49 10.03 -12.17 8.60
N ARG A 50 9.14 -11.97 9.56
CA ARG A 50 7.71 -11.71 9.31
C ARG A 50 7.52 -10.37 8.59
N ASP A 51 8.25 -9.33 9.00
CA ASP A 51 8.19 -8.01 8.37
C ASP A 51 8.64 -8.07 6.90
N THR A 52 9.71 -8.83 6.63
CA THR A 52 10.22 -9.09 5.28
C THR A 52 9.21 -9.86 4.42
N GLU A 53 8.58 -10.89 4.99
CA GLU A 53 7.56 -11.68 4.29
C GLU A 53 6.33 -10.84 3.94
N THR A 54 5.79 -10.10 4.92
CA THR A 54 4.67 -9.18 4.74
C THR A 54 4.98 -8.10 3.72
N ALA A 55 6.16 -7.49 3.78
CA ALA A 55 6.58 -6.48 2.80
C ALA A 55 6.65 -7.06 1.38
N ARG A 56 7.14 -8.29 1.21
CA ARG A 56 7.19 -8.97 -0.09
C ARG A 56 5.81 -9.32 -0.65
N LEU A 57 4.90 -9.77 0.21
CA LEU A 57 3.51 -10.01 -0.16
C LEU A 57 2.83 -8.70 -0.57
N GLY A 58 3.03 -7.63 0.19
CA GLY A 58 2.57 -6.30 -0.16
C GLY A 58 3.11 -5.82 -1.51
N TRP A 59 4.42 -6.00 -1.72
CA TRP A 59 5.05 -5.64 -2.99
C TRP A 59 4.50 -6.41 -4.19
N ALA A 60 4.12 -7.68 -4.02
CA ALA A 60 3.47 -8.43 -5.09
C ALA A 60 2.14 -7.78 -5.50
N VAL A 61 1.30 -7.38 -4.54
CA VAL A 61 0.04 -6.67 -4.83
C VAL A 61 0.28 -5.32 -5.49
N ALA A 62 1.25 -4.54 -4.99
CA ALA A 62 1.63 -3.27 -5.60
C ALA A 62 2.12 -3.45 -7.05
N ARG A 63 2.89 -4.50 -7.32
CA ARG A 63 3.32 -4.86 -8.68
C ARG A 63 2.13 -5.21 -9.57
N ASP A 64 1.18 -5.99 -9.08
CA ASP A 64 -0.01 -6.34 -9.85
C ASP A 64 -0.81 -5.07 -10.22
N MET A 65 -0.95 -4.13 -9.28
CA MET A 65 -1.57 -2.82 -9.54
C MET A 65 -0.80 -2.00 -10.57
N LEU A 66 0.54 -1.98 -10.50
CA LEU A 66 1.38 -1.26 -11.47
C LEU A 66 1.30 -1.84 -12.89
N HIS A 67 0.97 -3.13 -13.03
CA HIS A 67 0.79 -3.78 -14.33
C HIS A 67 -0.68 -3.75 -14.82
N ASP A 68 -1.62 -3.25 -14.01
CA ASP A 68 -3.02 -3.19 -14.35
C ASP A 68 -3.32 -1.95 -15.22
N PRO A 69 -3.63 -2.12 -16.53
CA PRO A 69 -3.92 -1.00 -17.42
C PRO A 69 -5.24 -0.29 -17.07
N ALA A 70 -6.10 -0.85 -16.22
CA ALA A 70 -7.32 -0.21 -15.76
C ALA A 70 -7.06 0.90 -14.71
N LEU A 71 -5.89 0.90 -14.08
CA LEU A 71 -5.49 1.91 -13.09
C LEU A 71 -4.71 3.04 -13.78
N GLY A 72 -5.31 4.23 -13.84
CA GLY A 72 -4.69 5.41 -14.42
C GLY A 72 -3.69 6.11 -13.48
N LEU A 73 -3.65 5.71 -12.21
CA LEU A 73 -2.70 6.17 -11.20
C LEU A 73 -2.57 5.09 -10.11
N VAL A 74 -1.34 4.82 -9.69
CA VAL A 74 -1.05 3.97 -8.52
C VAL A 74 -0.26 4.79 -7.49
N VAL A 75 -0.75 4.82 -6.27
CA VAL A 75 -0.10 5.44 -5.11
C VAL A 75 0.52 4.33 -4.27
N LEU A 76 1.83 4.40 -4.04
CA LEU A 76 2.57 3.49 -3.17
C LEU A 76 2.87 4.22 -1.85
N ASP A 77 1.92 4.15 -0.93
CA ASP A 77 1.99 4.88 0.34
C ASP A 77 2.93 4.16 1.32
N GLU A 78 3.84 4.92 1.92
CA GLU A 78 4.84 4.46 2.88
C GLU A 78 5.81 3.36 2.40
N LEU A 79 5.98 3.19 1.08
CA LEU A 79 6.93 2.25 0.48
C LEU A 79 8.38 2.49 0.90
N THR A 80 8.74 3.72 1.28
CA THR A 80 10.11 4.08 1.65
C THR A 80 10.61 3.32 2.88
N TYR A 81 9.72 2.92 3.79
CA TYR A 81 10.09 2.18 5.00
C TYR A 81 10.55 0.74 4.71
N PRO A 82 9.79 -0.11 3.99
CA PRO A 82 10.27 -1.43 3.57
C PRO A 82 11.62 -1.41 2.86
N ILE A 83 11.88 -0.38 2.05
CA ILE A 83 13.17 -0.19 1.37
C ILE A 83 14.26 0.19 2.38
N ARG A 84 14.00 1.21 3.23
CA ARG A 84 14.95 1.72 4.21
C ARG A 84 15.39 0.66 5.23
N TYR A 85 14.48 -0.22 5.64
CA TYR A 85 14.78 -1.29 6.59
C TYR A 85 15.28 -2.59 5.94
N GLY A 86 15.44 -2.62 4.60
CA GLY A 86 15.99 -3.76 3.87
C GLY A 86 15.05 -4.96 3.75
N TRP A 87 13.75 -4.75 3.89
CA TRP A 87 12.72 -5.80 3.76
C TRP A 87 12.41 -6.09 2.29
N LEU A 88 12.49 -5.05 1.46
CA LEU A 88 12.45 -5.17 0.00
C LEU A 88 13.85 -4.94 -0.57
N PRO A 89 14.35 -5.86 -1.42
CA PRO A 89 15.56 -5.61 -2.17
C PRO A 89 15.31 -4.57 -3.27
N LEU A 90 16.29 -3.68 -3.49
CA LEU A 90 16.36 -2.77 -4.64
C LEU A 90 16.95 -3.49 -5.86
#